data_AF-A0A4Y8MWU4-F1
#
_entry.id   AF-A0A4Y8MWU4-F1
#
_cell.length_a   1.000
_cell.length_b   1.000
_cell.length_c   1.000
_cell.angle_alpha   90.00
_cell.angle_beta   90.00
_cell.angle_gamma   90.00
#
_symmetry.space_group_name_H-M   'P 1'
#
loop_
_entity.id
_entity.type
_entity.pdbx_description
1 polymer ?
#
loop_
_entity_poly.entity_id
_entity_poly.type
_entity_poly.pdbx_seq_one_letter_code
_entity_poly.pdbx_strand_id
1 'polypeptide(L)'
;MEVLRKIQNDAMNRESLAAYVVPSDSVLSDSAAVADNIVVVPLIGVDSAEFDYEEQYVYSAVHPRLNGDRIACLMFAHDEVALTHMAPHWAGASLYDALNVLWLFDDIPVVSRYYISDDVFEQMTKSNAIEDDHKCLTPEEQQAWKKVAAEANHMGVFETVNLTEFTPLGATPSTDNLNTLVL
;
A
#
# COMPACT_ATOMS: atom_id res chain seq x y z
N MET A 1 10.02 13.70 -7.78
CA MET A 1 9.00 14.76 -7.98
C MET A 1 8.00 14.42 -9.08
N GLU A 2 8.42 14.04 -10.30
CA GLU A 2 7.48 13.69 -11.39
C GLU A 2 6.59 12.47 -11.07
N VAL A 3 7.15 11.46 -10.39
CA VAL A 3 6.42 10.25 -9.95
C VAL A 3 5.28 10.59 -8.99
N LEU A 4 5.52 11.42 -7.97
CA LEU A 4 4.48 11.83 -7.00
C LEU A 4 3.34 12.58 -7.68
N ARG A 5 3.66 13.48 -8.63
CA ARG A 5 2.63 14.17 -9.41
C ARG A 5 1.81 13.21 -10.27
N LYS A 6 2.45 12.18 -10.85
CA LYS A 6 1.74 11.13 -11.60
C LYS A 6 0.81 10.34 -10.69
N ILE A 7 1.27 9.99 -9.48
CA ILE A 7 0.46 9.30 -8.46
C ILE A 7 -0.75 10.16 -8.06
N GLN A 8 -0.56 11.43 -7.74
CA GLN A 8 -1.68 12.34 -7.41
C GLN A 8 -2.71 12.42 -8.54
N ASN A 9 -2.24 12.64 -9.77
CA ASN A 9 -3.12 12.72 -10.93
C ASN A 9 -3.88 11.40 -11.15
N ASP A 10 -3.21 10.26 -11.02
CA ASP A 10 -3.86 8.97 -11.15
C ASP A 10 -4.90 8.76 -10.04
N ALA A 11 -4.55 9.02 -8.79
CA ALA A 11 -5.45 8.89 -7.64
C ALA A 11 -6.72 9.74 -7.77
N MET A 12 -6.60 10.99 -8.23
CA MET A 12 -7.75 11.87 -8.47
C MET A 12 -8.71 11.37 -9.56
N ASN A 13 -8.24 10.53 -10.47
CA ASN A 13 -9.02 10.02 -11.60
C ASN A 13 -9.59 8.61 -11.37
N ARG A 14 -9.26 7.96 -10.23
CA ARG A 14 -9.74 6.61 -9.92
C ARG A 14 -11.10 6.64 -9.24
N GLU A 15 -11.89 5.60 -9.54
CA GLU A 15 -13.17 5.35 -8.86
C GLU A 15 -12.98 4.81 -7.43
N SER A 16 -11.82 4.21 -7.14
CA SER A 16 -11.46 3.65 -5.84
C SER A 16 -10.17 4.26 -5.30
N LEU A 17 -10.07 4.32 -3.97
CA LEU A 17 -8.82 4.70 -3.30
C LEU A 17 -7.72 3.70 -3.64
N ALA A 18 -6.52 4.22 -3.87
CA ALA A 18 -5.37 3.42 -4.25
C ALA A 18 -4.12 3.85 -3.49
N ALA A 19 -3.36 2.86 -3.02
CA ALA A 19 -1.99 3.03 -2.58
C ALA A 19 -1.04 2.51 -3.65
N TYR A 20 0.15 3.09 -3.73
CA TYR A 20 1.11 2.81 -4.79
C TYR A 20 2.40 2.29 -4.18
N VAL A 21 2.95 1.20 -4.72
CA VAL A 21 4.28 0.76 -4.32
C VAL A 21 5.27 1.20 -5.38
N VAL A 22 6.27 1.98 -4.98
CA VAL A 22 7.29 2.55 -5.86
C VAL A 22 8.68 2.30 -5.29
N PRO A 23 9.74 2.33 -6.12
CA PRO A 23 11.11 2.41 -5.63
C PRO A 23 11.31 3.67 -4.78
N SER A 24 11.92 3.54 -3.61
CA SER A 24 12.08 4.65 -2.65
C SER A 24 12.91 5.81 -3.21
N ASP A 25 13.92 5.50 -4.02
CA ASP A 25 14.78 6.49 -4.71
C ASP A 25 14.03 7.32 -5.77
N SER A 26 12.86 6.87 -6.22
CA SER A 26 12.04 7.59 -7.20
C SER A 26 11.23 8.75 -6.58
N VAL A 27 11.05 8.72 -5.25
CA VAL A 27 10.23 9.67 -4.50
C VAL A 27 10.97 10.37 -3.36
N LEU A 28 12.03 9.77 -2.82
CA LEU A 28 12.87 10.35 -1.77
C LEU A 28 14.21 10.82 -2.33
N SER A 29 14.68 11.99 -1.86
CA SER A 29 16.00 12.50 -2.24
C SER A 29 17.15 11.81 -1.48
N ASP A 30 16.86 11.25 -0.30
CA ASP A 30 17.76 10.41 0.49
C ASP A 30 17.00 9.13 0.89
N SER A 31 17.18 8.08 0.10
CA SER A 31 16.53 6.78 0.30
C SER A 31 17.41 5.78 1.05
N ALA A 32 18.64 6.13 1.43
CA ALA A 32 19.62 5.17 1.97
C ALA A 32 19.19 4.52 3.29
N ALA A 33 18.28 5.16 4.04
CA ALA A 33 17.73 4.66 5.30
C ALA A 33 16.36 3.98 5.17
N VAL A 34 15.80 3.91 3.95
CA VAL A 34 14.48 3.38 3.63
C VAL A 34 14.64 2.07 2.87
N ALA A 35 13.68 1.15 3.00
CA ALA A 35 13.65 -0.07 2.19
C ALA A 35 13.65 0.26 0.68
N ASP A 36 14.02 -0.70 -0.17
CA ASP A 36 14.11 -0.50 -1.63
C ASP A 36 12.81 0.06 -2.23
N ASN A 37 11.67 -0.37 -1.67
CA ASN A 37 10.34 0.10 -2.05
C ASN A 37 9.62 0.80 -0.89
N ILE A 38 8.75 1.74 -1.24
CA ILE A 38 7.91 2.50 -0.31
C ILE A 38 6.47 2.48 -0.79
N VAL A 39 5.53 2.39 0.15
CA VAL A 39 4.10 2.56 -0.14
C VAL A 39 3.78 4.05 -0.14
N VAL A 40 3.13 4.57 -1.16
CA VAL A 40 2.64 5.95 -1.25
C VAL A 40 1.13 5.93 -1.10
N VAL A 41 0.62 6.65 -0.12
CA VAL A 41 -0.83 6.79 0.13
C VAL A 41 -1.22 8.24 -0.13
N PRO A 42 -1.86 8.55 -1.28
CA PRO A 42 -2.41 9.86 -1.55
C PRO A 42 -3.68 10.09 -0.74
N LEU A 43 -3.66 11.11 0.11
CA LEU A 43 -4.80 11.55 0.92
C LEU A 43 -5.28 12.90 0.40
N ILE A 44 -5.99 12.85 -0.74
CA ILE A 44 -6.46 14.06 -1.44
C ILE A 44 -7.54 14.76 -0.61
N GLY A 45 -7.40 16.06 -0.40
CA GLY A 45 -8.32 16.84 0.42
C GLY A 45 -8.09 16.70 1.92
N VAL A 46 -6.96 16.12 2.34
CA VAL A 46 -6.56 15.96 3.74
C VAL A 46 -5.24 16.70 3.95
N ASP A 47 -5.22 17.61 4.92
CA ASP A 47 -4.00 18.27 5.38
C ASP A 47 -3.31 17.39 6.43
N SER A 48 -1.97 17.43 6.48
CA SER A 48 -1.17 16.62 7.41
C SER A 48 -1.55 16.80 8.88
N ALA A 49 -2.03 17.99 9.26
CA ALA A 49 -2.45 18.29 10.63
C ALA A 49 -3.78 17.64 11.05
N GLU A 50 -4.57 17.14 10.08
CA GLU A 50 -5.87 16.51 10.32
C GLU A 50 -5.79 14.99 10.46
N PHE A 51 -4.62 14.41 10.22
CA PHE A 51 -4.41 12.96 10.16
C PHE A 51 -3.26 12.53 11.06
N ASP A 52 -3.50 11.55 11.93
CA ASP A 52 -2.49 11.03 12.86
C ASP A 52 -1.58 10.00 12.18
N TYR A 53 -0.70 10.47 11.29
CA TYR A 53 0.32 9.64 10.63
C TYR A 53 1.46 9.21 11.56
N GLU A 54 1.54 9.74 12.77
CA GLU A 54 2.59 9.43 13.74
C GLU A 54 2.24 8.23 14.62
N GLU A 55 0.94 7.92 14.79
CA GLU A 55 0.49 6.71 15.47
C GLU A 55 1.15 5.48 14.86
N GLN A 56 1.85 4.71 15.69
CA GLN A 56 2.65 3.55 15.25
C GLN A 56 1.90 2.23 15.36
N TYR A 57 0.78 2.22 16.07
CA TYR A 57 -0.06 1.05 16.22
C TYR A 57 -0.70 0.68 14.88
N VAL A 58 -0.32 -0.50 14.40
CA VAL A 58 -0.92 -1.15 13.24
C VAL A 58 -1.39 -2.52 13.64
N TYR A 59 -2.46 -2.98 13.00
CA TYR A 59 -3.00 -4.32 13.20
C TYR A 59 -3.68 -4.78 11.92
N SER A 60 -3.89 -6.08 11.80
CA SER A 60 -4.54 -6.64 10.62
C SER A 60 -6.01 -6.96 10.90
N ALA A 61 -6.87 -6.61 9.95
CA ALA A 61 -8.29 -6.91 9.97
C ALA A 61 -8.80 -7.28 8.58
N VAL A 62 -9.96 -7.94 8.54
CA VAL A 62 -10.69 -8.19 7.29
C VAL A 62 -11.74 -7.10 7.12
N HIS A 63 -11.65 -6.37 6.02
CA HIS A 63 -12.60 -5.32 5.66
C HIS A 63 -13.46 -5.74 4.47
N PRO A 64 -14.71 -5.25 4.41
CA PRO A 64 -15.53 -5.40 3.23
C PRO A 64 -15.08 -4.46 2.12
N ARG A 65 -15.05 -4.98 0.89
CA ARG A 65 -15.07 -4.17 -0.33
C ARG A 65 -16.49 -3.63 -0.56
N LEU A 66 -16.61 -2.59 -1.38
CA LEU A 66 -17.91 -2.00 -1.76
C LEU A 66 -18.87 -3.01 -2.42
N ASN A 67 -18.33 -4.03 -3.09
CA ASN A 67 -19.12 -5.09 -3.71
C ASN A 67 -19.61 -6.17 -2.70
N GLY A 68 -19.20 -6.09 -1.43
CA GLY A 68 -19.55 -7.04 -0.37
C GLY A 68 -18.55 -8.19 -0.21
N ASP A 69 -17.50 -8.26 -1.02
CA ASP A 69 -16.40 -9.20 -0.82
C ASP A 69 -15.54 -8.79 0.37
N ARG A 70 -14.69 -9.71 0.84
CA ARG A 70 -13.74 -9.48 1.94
C ARG A 70 -12.36 -9.22 1.39
N ILE A 71 -11.59 -8.40 2.09
CA ILE A 71 -10.17 -8.19 1.82
C ILE A 71 -9.40 -8.01 3.12
N ALA A 72 -8.26 -8.68 3.23
CA ALA A 72 -7.34 -8.54 4.34
C ALA A 72 -6.56 -7.23 4.21
N CYS A 73 -6.63 -6.42 5.27
CA CYS A 73 -6.04 -5.10 5.33
C CYS A 73 -5.17 -4.95 6.57
N LEU A 74 -4.10 -4.16 6.42
CA LEU A 74 -3.34 -3.59 7.51
C LEU A 74 -3.95 -2.21 7.80
N MET A 75 -4.30 -1.99 9.06
CA MET A 75 -4.99 -0.80 9.53
C MET A 75 -3.98 0.20 10.10
N PHE A 76 -4.15 1.48 9.74
CA PHE A 76 -3.29 2.58 10.15
C PHE A 76 -4.10 3.75 10.70
N ALA A 77 -3.43 4.62 11.47
CA ALA A 77 -3.97 5.89 11.94
C ALA A 77 -5.37 5.76 12.56
N HIS A 78 -5.48 5.00 13.65
CA HIS A 78 -6.73 4.81 14.37
C HIS A 78 -7.90 4.31 13.50
N ASP A 79 -7.61 3.31 12.66
CA ASP A 79 -8.56 2.66 11.74
C ASP A 79 -8.94 3.50 10.51
N GLU A 80 -8.40 4.71 10.34
CA GLU A 80 -8.80 5.60 9.26
C GLU A 80 -8.33 5.12 7.87
N VAL A 81 -7.22 4.39 7.80
CA VAL A 81 -6.68 3.86 6.53
C VAL A 81 -6.61 2.34 6.58
N ALA A 82 -7.36 1.68 5.71
CA ALA A 82 -7.27 0.24 5.47
C ALA A 82 -6.44 -0.02 4.21
N LEU A 83 -5.19 -0.46 4.37
CA LEU A 83 -4.29 -0.76 3.26
C LEU A 83 -4.28 -2.26 2.98
N THR A 84 -4.50 -2.69 1.75
CA THR A 84 -4.54 -4.13 1.45
C THR A 84 -3.19 -4.80 1.73
N HIS A 85 -3.20 -6.06 2.19
CA HIS A 85 -1.96 -6.80 2.50
C HIS A 85 -1.00 -6.99 1.30
N MET A 86 -1.46 -6.71 0.08
CA MET A 86 -0.60 -6.64 -1.09
C MET A 86 0.44 -5.53 -0.99
N ALA A 87 0.14 -4.41 -0.32
CA ALA A 87 1.09 -3.31 -0.18
C ALA A 87 2.36 -3.70 0.59
N PRO A 88 2.29 -4.26 1.83
CA PRO A 88 3.50 -4.71 2.52
C PRO A 88 4.24 -5.81 1.76
N HIS A 89 3.52 -6.72 1.09
CA HIS A 89 4.14 -7.75 0.25
C HIS A 89 4.99 -7.14 -0.89
N TRP A 90 4.43 -6.23 -1.67
CA TRP A 90 5.14 -5.59 -2.78
C TRP A 90 6.21 -4.60 -2.31
N ALA A 91 6.03 -3.99 -1.14
CA ALA A 91 7.04 -3.15 -0.51
C ALA A 91 8.23 -3.96 0.05
N GLY A 92 8.13 -5.29 0.08
CA GLY A 92 9.16 -6.17 0.64
C GLY A 92 9.23 -6.13 2.17
N ALA A 93 8.17 -5.69 2.85
CA ALA A 93 8.11 -5.69 4.30
C ALA A 93 7.74 -7.09 4.81
N SER A 94 8.57 -7.65 5.69
CA SER A 94 8.37 -8.96 6.30
C SER A 94 8.38 -8.91 7.83
N LEU A 95 8.33 -10.07 8.49
CA LEU A 95 8.37 -10.16 9.94
C LEU A 95 9.64 -9.50 10.49
N TYR A 96 9.48 -8.61 11.47
CA TYR A 96 10.52 -7.80 12.08
C TYR A 96 11.16 -6.73 11.17
N ASP A 97 10.62 -6.54 9.96
CA ASP A 97 10.96 -5.38 9.14
C ASP A 97 10.04 -4.20 9.48
N ALA A 98 10.33 -3.08 8.83
CA ALA A 98 9.44 -1.93 8.84
C ALA A 98 8.86 -1.67 7.46
N LEU A 99 7.56 -1.47 7.42
CA LEU A 99 6.87 -0.92 6.27
C LEU A 99 7.03 0.60 6.27
N ASN A 100 7.62 1.15 5.21
CA ASN A 100 7.70 2.59 5.02
C ASN A 100 6.47 3.04 4.22
N VAL A 101 5.79 4.07 4.72
CA VAL A 101 4.63 4.69 4.06
C VAL A 101 4.91 6.17 3.88
N LEU A 102 4.84 6.63 2.64
CA LEU A 102 4.82 8.03 2.26
C LEU A 102 3.36 8.49 2.16
N TRP A 103 2.91 9.24 3.16
CA TRP A 103 1.65 9.96 3.15
C TRP A 103 1.79 11.19 2.26
N LEU A 104 0.90 11.31 1.28
CA LEU A 104 0.89 12.42 0.35
C LEU A 104 -0.37 13.26 0.59
N PHE A 105 -0.24 14.18 1.54
CA PHE A 105 -1.25 15.19 1.88
C PHE A 105 -1.25 16.35 0.87
N ASP A 106 -2.25 17.23 0.97
CA ASP A 106 -2.36 18.42 0.14
C ASP A 106 -1.28 19.48 0.46
N ASP A 107 -0.83 19.53 1.72
CA ASP A 107 0.15 20.49 2.22
C ASP A 107 1.59 19.99 2.13
N ILE A 108 1.90 18.82 2.71
CA ILE A 108 3.25 18.27 2.77
C ILE A 108 3.29 16.73 2.60
N PRO A 109 4.32 16.18 1.92
CA PRO A 109 4.58 14.75 1.95
C PRO A 109 5.32 14.34 3.25
N VAL A 110 4.88 13.25 3.89
CA VAL A 110 5.47 12.76 5.15
C VAL A 110 5.74 11.26 5.09
N VAL A 111 6.91 10.83 5.56
CA VAL A 111 7.26 9.40 5.66
C VAL A 111 7.07 8.92 7.09
N SER A 112 6.27 7.86 7.27
CA SER A 112 6.14 7.11 8.51
C SER A 112 6.71 5.70 8.33
N ARG A 113 7.19 5.12 9.43
CA ARG A 113 7.84 3.80 9.45
C ARG A 113 7.15 2.89 10.45
N TYR A 114 6.44 1.87 9.98
CA TYR A 114 5.62 0.98 10.79
C TYR A 114 6.27 -0.37 10.98
N TYR A 115 6.44 -0.80 12.24
CA TYR A 115 7.08 -2.07 12.55
C TYR A 115 6.11 -3.25 12.44
N ILE A 116 6.50 -4.29 11.71
CA ILE A 116 5.72 -5.53 11.60
C ILE A 116 6.17 -6.50 12.69
N SER A 117 5.47 -6.46 13.83
CA SER A 117 5.72 -7.38 14.94
C SER A 117 5.21 -8.80 14.67
N ASP A 118 5.58 -9.75 15.52
CA ASP A 118 5.03 -11.12 15.50
C ASP A 118 3.50 -11.12 15.55
N ASP A 119 2.92 -10.32 16.45
CA ASP A 119 1.47 -10.22 16.62
C ASP A 119 0.79 -9.70 15.34
N VAL A 120 1.36 -8.66 14.73
CA VAL A 120 0.84 -8.09 13.47
C VAL A 120 0.96 -9.13 12.34
N PHE A 121 2.11 -9.79 12.23
CA PHE A 121 2.34 -10.80 11.21
C PHE A 121 1.43 -12.03 11.35
N GLU A 122 1.19 -12.48 12.58
CA GLU A 122 0.24 -13.56 12.86
C GLU A 122 -1.19 -13.15 12.49
N GLN A 123 -1.60 -11.93 12.83
CA GLN A 123 -2.90 -11.39 12.42
C GLN A 123 -3.00 -11.27 10.90
N MET A 124 -1.95 -10.82 10.22
CA MET A 124 -1.91 -10.75 8.76
C MET A 124 -2.12 -12.13 8.14
N THR A 125 -1.47 -13.15 8.68
CA THR A 125 -1.62 -14.54 8.25
C THR A 125 -3.05 -15.04 8.45
N LYS A 126 -3.68 -14.75 9.60
CA LYS A 126 -5.07 -15.11 9.88
C LYS A 126 -6.05 -14.40 8.96
N SER A 127 -5.90 -13.09 8.77
CA SER A 127 -6.76 -12.29 7.90
C SER A 127 -6.64 -12.70 6.43
N ASN A 128 -5.42 -12.99 5.94
CA ASN A 128 -5.21 -13.57 4.60
C ASN A 128 -5.92 -14.91 4.47
N ALA A 129 -5.78 -15.79 5.47
CA ALA A 129 -6.50 -17.05 5.45
C ALA A 129 -8.02 -16.83 5.40
N ILE A 130 -8.58 -15.83 6.11
CA ILE A 130 -10.01 -15.51 6.03
C ILE A 130 -10.41 -14.94 4.66
N GLU A 131 -9.59 -14.08 4.06
CA GLU A 131 -9.80 -13.60 2.69
C GLU A 131 -9.84 -14.77 1.70
N ASP A 132 -8.88 -15.68 1.79
CA ASP A 132 -8.72 -16.85 0.92
C ASP A 132 -9.78 -17.95 1.14
N ASP A 133 -10.20 -18.16 2.39
CA ASP A 133 -10.92 -19.39 2.80
C ASP A 133 -12.36 -19.49 2.29
N HIS A 134 -12.93 -18.55 1.52
CA HIS A 134 -14.31 -18.75 1.01
C HIS A 134 -14.43 -18.64 -0.50
N LYS A 135 -14.88 -19.75 -1.09
CA LYS A 135 -15.73 -19.76 -2.29
C LYS A 135 -16.82 -18.71 -2.11
N CYS A 136 -16.94 -17.80 -3.08
CA CYS A 136 -17.93 -16.72 -3.22
C CYS A 136 -18.96 -16.66 -2.08
N LEU A 137 -18.84 -15.65 -1.21
CA LEU A 137 -19.84 -15.34 -0.18
C LEU A 137 -21.26 -15.51 -0.74
N THR A 138 -22.15 -16.07 0.07
CA THR A 138 -23.57 -16.09 -0.27
C THR A 138 -24.09 -14.67 -0.45
N PRO A 139 -25.17 -14.45 -1.24
CA PRO A 139 -25.76 -13.13 -1.39
C PRO A 139 -26.14 -12.48 -0.06
N GLU A 140 -26.59 -13.26 0.92
CA GLU A 140 -26.91 -12.81 2.27
C GLU A 140 -25.67 -12.31 3.01
N GLU A 141 -24.56 -13.05 2.93
CA GLU A 141 -23.28 -12.65 3.52
C GLU A 141 -22.72 -11.40 2.83
N GLN A 142 -22.77 -11.30 1.50
CA GLN A 142 -22.37 -10.10 0.78
C GLN A 142 -23.20 -8.89 1.21
N GLN A 143 -24.50 -9.06 1.42
CA GLN A 143 -25.37 -7.98 1.88
C GLN A 143 -25.04 -7.55 3.32
N ALA A 144 -24.71 -8.50 4.20
CA ALA A 144 -24.24 -8.20 5.55
C ALA A 144 -22.93 -7.40 5.52
N TRP A 145 -21.97 -7.82 4.68
CA TRP A 145 -20.69 -7.12 4.53
C TRP A 145 -20.83 -5.74 3.90
N LYS A 146 -21.75 -5.55 2.94
CA LYS A 146 -22.09 -4.20 2.43
C LYS A 146 -22.63 -3.29 3.53
N LYS A 147 -23.40 -3.82 4.47
CA LYS A 147 -23.87 -3.04 5.61
C LYS A 147 -22.72 -2.64 6.53
N VAL A 148 -21.80 -3.56 6.82
CA VAL A 148 -20.57 -3.25 7.59
C VAL A 148 -19.74 -2.19 6.86
N ALA A 149 -19.60 -2.27 5.54
CA ALA A 149 -18.88 -1.26 4.75
C ALA A 149 -19.53 0.13 4.86
N ALA A 150 -20.86 0.19 4.83
CA ALA A 150 -21.59 1.45 4.95
C ALA A 150 -21.55 2.07 6.35
N GLU A 151 -21.24 1.26 7.37
CA GLU A 151 -21.14 1.69 8.78
C GLU A 151 -19.68 1.93 9.20
N ALA A 152 -18.70 1.62 8.35
CA ALA A 152 -17.28 1.79 8.65
C ALA A 152 -16.92 3.28 8.73
N ASN A 153 -16.28 3.67 9.83
CA ASN A 153 -15.82 5.04 10.08
C ASN A 153 -14.34 5.20 9.69
N HIS A 154 -13.99 4.78 8.48
CA HIS A 154 -12.66 4.93 7.92
C HIS A 154 -12.70 5.67 6.60
N MET A 155 -11.59 6.26 6.14
CA MET A 155 -11.53 6.94 4.84
C MET A 155 -11.78 5.97 3.68
N GLY A 156 -11.37 4.71 3.85
CA GLY A 156 -11.71 3.61 2.95
C GLY A 156 -10.61 2.56 2.84
N VAL A 157 -10.83 1.62 1.92
CA VAL A 157 -9.87 0.58 1.56
C VAL A 157 -9.02 1.04 0.38
N PHE A 158 -7.71 1.10 0.57
CA PHE A 158 -6.73 1.50 -0.43
C PHE A 158 -6.19 0.26 -1.17
N GLU A 159 -6.67 0.05 -2.39
CA GLU A 159 -6.18 -1.01 -3.27
C GLU A 159 -4.72 -0.77 -3.68
N THR A 160 -3.94 -1.84 -3.79
CA THR A 160 -2.51 -1.71 -4.09
C THR A 160 -2.25 -1.67 -5.60
N VAL A 161 -1.43 -0.71 -6.02
CA VAL A 161 -0.94 -0.54 -7.39
C VAL A 161 0.57 -0.66 -7.38
N ASN A 162 1.09 -1.75 -7.92
CA ASN A 162 2.53 -1.97 -7.99
C ASN A 162 3.13 -1.22 -9.19
N LEU A 163 4.04 -0.28 -8.92
CA LEU A 163 4.78 0.49 -9.93
C LEU A 163 6.29 0.21 -9.88
N THR A 164 6.73 -0.82 -9.14
CA THR A 164 8.15 -1.18 -8.99
C THR A 164 8.78 -1.72 -10.28
N GLU A 165 7.97 -2.20 -11.22
CA GLU A 165 8.43 -2.70 -12.53
C GLU A 165 8.48 -1.64 -13.64
N PHE A 166 8.29 -0.34 -13.34
CA PHE A 166 8.48 0.71 -14.34
C PHE A 166 9.95 0.85 -14.73
N THR A 167 10.37 0.04 -15.69
CA THR A 167 11.57 0.31 -16.49
C THR A 167 11.27 1.55 -17.33
N PRO A 168 12.08 2.63 -17.26
CA PRO A 168 11.94 3.73 -18.20
C PRO A 168 12.04 3.16 -19.62
N LEU A 169 11.04 3.43 -20.47
CA LEU A 169 11.12 3.18 -21.92
C LEU A 169 12.33 3.96 -22.45
N GLY A 170 13.49 3.31 -22.49
CA GLY A 170 14.78 3.94 -22.80
C GLY A 170 16.01 3.27 -22.18
N ALA A 171 15.85 2.42 -21.15
CA ALA A 171 16.95 1.58 -20.67
C ALA A 171 17.11 0.35 -21.58
N THR A 172 17.71 0.53 -22.77
CA THR A 172 18.28 -0.61 -23.50
C THR A 172 19.34 -1.27 -22.62
N PRO A 173 19.27 -2.58 -22.35
CA PRO A 173 20.39 -3.28 -21.76
C PRO A 173 21.56 -3.17 -22.75
N SER A 174 22.67 -2.56 -22.33
CA SER A 174 23.89 -2.54 -23.13
C SER A 174 24.40 -3.98 -23.25
N THR A 175 24.01 -4.66 -24.32
CA THR A 175 24.73 -5.83 -24.82
C THR A 175 25.98 -5.34 -25.52
N ASP A 176 26.97 -4.91 -24.75
CA ASP A 176 28.35 -4.77 -25.21
C ASP A 176 29.25 -5.43 -24.17
N ASN A 177 29.50 -6.73 -24.40
CA ASN A 177 30.83 -7.33 -24.37
C ASN A 177 30.72 -8.84 -24.63
N LEU A 178 30.34 -9.18 -25.86
CA LEU A 178 30.79 -10.40 -26.51
C LEU A 178 31.64 -9.99 -27.71
N ASN A 179 32.95 -9.92 -27.49
CA ASN A 179 33.93 -10.24 -28.51
C ASN A 179 35.22 -10.73 -27.85
N THR A 180 35.25 -12.05 -27.67
CA THR A 180 36.31 -12.95 -28.17
C THR A 180 37.58 -12.26 -28.68
N LEU A 181 38.72 -12.57 -28.07
CA LEU A 181 39.91 -12.90 -28.87
C LEU A 181 40.76 -13.95 -28.17
N VAL A 182 40.92 -15.04 -28.91
CA VAL A 182 41.90 -16.11 -28.77
C VAL A 182 43.30 -15.49 -28.88
N LEU A 183 44.13 -15.69 -27.85
CA LEU A 183 45.45 -16.33 -27.88
C LEU A 183 45.94 -16.56 -26.45
#